data_AF-A0A089UHE7-F1
#
_entry.id   AF-A0A089UHE7-F1
#
_cell.length_a   1.000
_cell.length_b   1.000
_cell.length_c   1.000
_cell.angle_alpha   90.00
_cell.angle_beta   90.00
_cell.angle_gamma   90.00
#
_symmetry.space_group_name_H-M   'P 1'
#
loop_
_entity.id
_entity.type
_entity.pdbx_description
1 polymer ?
#
loop_
_entity_poly.entity_id
_entity_poly.type
_entity_poly.pdbx_seq_one_letter_code
_entity_poly.pdbx_strand_id
1 'polypeptide(L)'
;MAHQDIIYTLTEWIDEHIDQPLNIDVVAKKSGYSKWYLQRMFRTVMHQTLGDYIRQRRLLMAATALRTTQRPIFDIAMDYGYVSQQTFSRVFRREFDRTPTDYRHQA
;
A
#
# COMPACT_ATOMS: atom_id res chain seq x y z
N MET A 1 19.44 12.57 11.60
CA MET A 1 19.60 11.30 12.34
C MET A 1 18.29 10.92 13.03
N ALA A 2 17.90 11.51 14.17
CA ALA A 2 16.70 11.09 14.92
C ALA A 2 15.37 10.99 14.13
N HIS A 3 15.11 11.90 13.17
CA HIS A 3 13.88 11.89 12.39
C HIS A 3 13.84 10.85 11.26
N GLN A 4 14.99 10.42 10.75
CA GLN A 4 15.07 9.39 9.70
C GLN A 4 14.81 8.01 10.29
N ASP A 5 15.42 7.70 11.44
CA ASP A 5 15.26 6.42 12.12
C ASP A 5 13.79 6.14 12.49
N ILE A 6 13.08 7.18 12.94
CA ILE A 6 11.64 7.10 13.22
C ILE A 6 10.85 6.77 11.94
N ILE A 7 11.17 7.39 10.81
CA ILE A 7 10.45 7.14 9.55
C ILE A 7 10.73 5.72 9.05
N TYR A 8 11.96 5.22 9.16
CA TYR A 8 12.28 3.84 8.79
C TYR A 8 11.56 2.82 9.68
N THR A 9 11.62 3.00 11.00
CA THR A 9 10.89 2.14 11.95
C THR A 9 9.38 2.16 11.70
N LEU A 10 8.84 3.34 11.40
CA LEU A 10 7.42 3.49 11.07
C LEU A 10 7.07 2.82 9.73
N THR A 11 8.00 2.83 8.77
CA THR A 11 7.83 2.18 7.47
C THR A 11 7.82 0.65 7.62
N GLU A 12 8.71 0.09 8.43
CA GLU A 12 8.69 -1.33 8.77
C GLU A 12 7.37 -1.71 9.44
N TRP A 13 6.91 -0.92 10.41
CA TRP A 13 5.62 -1.15 11.06
C TRP A 13 4.44 -1.08 10.07
N ILE A 14 4.47 -0.13 9.13
CA ILE A 14 3.46 -0.04 8.05
C ILE A 14 3.46 -1.33 7.23
N ASP A 15 4.64 -1.82 6.83
CA ASP A 15 4.79 -3.02 6.01
C ASP A 15 4.31 -4.30 6.71
N GLU A 16 4.42 -4.36 8.04
CA GLU A 16 3.90 -5.47 8.84
C GLU A 16 2.36 -5.43 9.01
N HIS A 17 1.72 -4.28 8.85
CA HIS A 17 0.29 -4.06 9.12
C HIS A 17 -0.50 -3.62 7.88
N ILE A 18 0.10 -3.75 6.71
CA ILE A 18 -0.43 -3.26 5.43
C ILE A 18 -1.65 -4.07 4.93
N ASP A 19 -1.80 -5.30 5.42
CA ASP A 19 -2.90 -6.24 5.23
C ASP A 19 -4.16 -5.85 6.04
N GLN A 20 -4.01 -4.94 7.00
CA GLN A 20 -5.11 -4.41 7.80
C GLN A 20 -5.66 -3.11 7.18
N PRO A 21 -6.81 -2.61 7.67
CA PRO A 21 -7.35 -1.29 7.34
C PRO A 21 -6.44 -0.13 7.81
N LEU A 22 -5.29 0.00 7.16
CA LEU A 22 -4.32 1.06 7.35
C LEU A 22 -4.74 2.32 6.58
N ASN A 23 -4.80 3.44 7.27
CA ASN A 23 -4.95 4.76 6.66
C ASN A 23 -3.99 5.74 7.34
N ILE A 24 -3.87 6.95 6.78
CA ILE A 24 -2.95 7.98 7.30
C ILE A 24 -3.22 8.30 8.77
N ASP A 25 -4.47 8.18 9.22
CA ASP A 25 -4.90 8.52 10.58
C ASP A 25 -4.37 7.50 11.59
N VAL A 26 -4.44 6.22 11.22
CA VAL A 26 -3.87 5.11 12.01
C VAL A 26 -2.36 5.29 12.16
N VAL A 27 -1.66 5.59 11.05
CA VAL A 27 -0.21 5.79 11.06
C VAL A 27 0.17 7.03 11.89
N ALA A 28 -0.57 8.13 11.75
CA ALA A 28 -0.35 9.34 12.54
C ALA A 28 -0.51 9.06 14.04
N LYS A 29 -1.59 8.38 14.42
CA LYS A 29 -1.83 7.98 15.82
C LYS A 29 -0.72 7.09 16.37
N LYS A 30 -0.23 6.13 15.59
CA LYS A 30 0.91 5.26 15.97
C LYS A 30 2.20 6.06 16.16
N SER A 31 2.46 7.03 15.29
CA SER A 31 3.68 7.85 15.33
C SER A 31 3.72 8.88 16.46
N GLY A 32 2.57 9.21 17.06
CA GLY A 32 2.43 10.31 18.02
C GLY A 32 2.48 11.72 17.41
N TYR A 33 2.68 11.84 16.10
CA TYR A 33 2.72 13.11 15.39
C TYR A 33 1.38 13.48 14.75
N SER A 34 1.19 14.79 14.52
CA SER A 34 0.07 15.25 13.70
C SER A 34 0.19 14.72 12.27
N LYS A 35 -0.94 14.48 11.60
CA LYS A 35 -0.98 14.00 10.21
C LYS A 35 -0.16 14.86 9.26
N TRP A 36 -0.20 16.18 9.45
CA TRP A 36 0.54 17.13 8.61
C TRP A 36 2.05 16.98 8.79
N TYR A 37 2.52 16.94 10.05
CA TYR A 37 3.93 16.83 10.35
C TYR A 37 4.49 15.47 9.89
N LEU A 38 3.76 14.38 10.15
CA LEU A 38 4.13 13.05 9.69
C LEU A 38 4.26 12.99 8.15
N GLN A 39 3.25 13.47 7.41
CA GLN A 39 3.31 13.45 5.95
C GLN A 39 4.47 14.30 5.41
N ARG A 40 4.74 15.45 6.03
CA ARG A 40 5.88 16.30 5.67
C ARG A 40 7.20 15.59 5.92
N MET A 41 7.40 14.99 7.10
CA MET A 41 8.60 14.22 7.41
C MET A 41 8.79 13.04 6.47
N PHE A 42 7.74 12.26 6.27
CA PHE A 42 7.76 11.09 5.39
C PHE A 42 8.16 11.49 3.97
N ARG A 43 7.60 12.57 3.42
CA ARG A 43 7.97 13.07 2.09
C ARG A 43 9.42 13.54 2.01
N THR A 44 9.94 14.17 3.05
CA THR A 44 11.34 14.60 3.10
C THR A 44 12.30 13.41 3.10
N VAL A 45 11.97 12.33 3.80
CA VAL A 45 12.85 11.15 3.95
C VAL A 45 12.70 10.16 2.79
N MET A 46 11.46 9.85 2.40
CA MET A 46 11.14 8.80 1.43
C MET A 46 10.92 9.33 0.01
N HIS A 47 10.98 10.66 -0.18
CA HIS A 47 10.75 11.35 -1.46
C HIS A 47 9.37 11.06 -2.11
N GLN A 48 8.42 10.53 -1.35
CA GLN A 48 7.05 10.24 -1.78
C GLN A 48 6.06 10.50 -0.64
N THR A 49 4.76 10.62 -0.94
CA THR A 49 3.77 10.79 0.12
C THR A 49 3.50 9.48 0.84
N LEU A 50 3.17 9.55 2.14
CA LEU A 50 2.78 8.38 2.93
C LEU A 50 1.58 7.64 2.30
N GLY A 51 0.62 8.38 1.75
CA GLY A 51 -0.54 7.80 1.08
C GLY A 51 -0.22 7.11 -0.25
N ASP A 52 0.76 7.61 -1.01
CA ASP A 52 1.26 6.91 -2.20
C ASP A 52 1.99 5.62 -1.82
N TYR A 53 2.85 5.69 -0.79
CA TYR A 53 3.60 4.55 -0.29
C TYR A 53 2.67 3.39 0.12
N ILE A 54 1.68 3.66 0.98
CA ILE A 54 0.70 2.65 1.43
C ILE A 54 -0.05 2.04 0.23
N ARG A 55 -0.45 2.86 -0.75
CA ARG A 55 -1.14 2.37 -1.95
C ARG A 55 -0.25 1.46 -2.79
N GLN A 56 1.01 1.82 -2.99
CA GLN A 56 1.96 0.99 -3.74
C GLN A 56 2.22 -0.34 -3.03
N ARG A 57 2.42 -0.33 -1.70
CA ARG A 57 2.62 -1.55 -0.92
C ARG A 57 1.42 -2.50 -0.98
N ARG A 58 0.20 -1.96 -0.83
CA ARG A 58 -1.04 -2.74 -1.01
C ARG A 58 -1.16 -3.35 -2.40
N LEU A 59 -0.79 -2.59 -3.43
CA LEU A 59 -0.84 -3.07 -4.79
C LEU A 59 0.15 -4.23 -5.03
N LEU A 60 1.36 -4.15 -4.48
CA LEU A 60 2.36 -5.23 -4.57
C LEU A 60 1.90 -6.49 -3.83
N MET A 61 1.22 -6.36 -2.69
CA MET A 61 0.64 -7.50 -2.01
C MET A 61 -0.54 -8.10 -2.74
N ALA A 62 -1.41 -7.27 -3.32
CA ALA A 62 -2.47 -7.74 -4.20
C ALA A 62 -1.89 -8.52 -5.39
N ALA A 63 -0.80 -8.03 -6.00
CA ALA A 63 -0.08 -8.75 -7.05
C ALA A 63 0.44 -10.11 -6.56
N THR A 64 1.02 -10.16 -5.36
CA THR A 64 1.49 -11.41 -4.75
C THR A 64 0.32 -12.38 -4.51
N ALA A 65 -0.81 -11.89 -3.99
CA ALA A 65 -2.02 -12.68 -3.76
C ALA A 65 -2.63 -13.21 -5.06
N LEU A 66 -2.58 -12.44 -6.15
CA LEU A 66 -3.03 -12.88 -7.47
C LEU A 66 -2.22 -14.06 -7.99
N ARG A 67 -0.93 -14.17 -7.63
CA ARG A 67 -0.01 -15.24 -8.04
C ARG A 67 -0.07 -16.48 -7.17
N THR A 68 -0.27 -16.27 -5.87
CA THR A 68 -0.12 -17.32 -4.85
C THR A 68 -1.45 -17.95 -4.45
N THR A 69 -2.58 -17.36 -4.83
CA THR A 69 -3.91 -17.83 -4.45
C THR A 69 -4.86 -17.90 -5.65
N GLN A 70 -5.94 -18.67 -5.51
CA GLN A 70 -7.04 -18.72 -6.47
C GLN A 70 -8.23 -17.84 -6.07
N ARG A 71 -8.04 -16.92 -5.12
CA ARG A 71 -9.11 -16.06 -4.63
C ARG A 71 -9.68 -15.19 -5.76
N PRO A 72 -10.98 -14.88 -5.76
CA PRO A 72 -11.56 -13.95 -6.73
C PRO A 72 -10.82 -12.60 -6.75
N ILE A 73 -10.62 -12.04 -7.95
CA ILE A 73 -9.96 -10.74 -8.12
C ILE A 73 -10.73 -9.63 -7.37
N PHE A 74 -12.06 -9.76 -7.32
CA PHE A 74 -12.92 -8.89 -6.52
C PHE A 74 -12.52 -8.87 -5.04
N ASP A 75 -12.43 -10.05 -4.41
CA ASP A 75 -12.10 -10.17 -2.99
C ASP A 75 -10.70 -9.63 -2.69
N ILE A 76 -9.72 -9.95 -3.54
CA ILE A 76 -8.36 -9.39 -3.43
C ILE A 76 -8.41 -7.86 -3.51
N ALA A 77 -9.15 -7.29 -4.45
CA ALA A 77 -9.27 -5.85 -4.57
C ALA A 77 -9.87 -5.21 -3.30
N MET A 78 -10.92 -5.82 -2.73
CA MET A 78 -11.59 -5.30 -1.54
C MET A 78 -10.69 -5.37 -0.31
N ASP A 79 -10.02 -6.49 -0.09
CA ASP A 79 -9.12 -6.69 1.05
C ASP A 79 -7.97 -5.68 1.07
N TYR A 80 -7.42 -5.36 -0.11
CA TYR A 80 -6.34 -4.39 -0.25
C TYR A 80 -6.85 -2.94 -0.39
N GLY A 81 -8.10 -2.67 0.01
CA GLY A 81 -8.62 -1.33 0.23
C GLY A 81 -9.04 -0.57 -1.03
N TYR A 82 -9.31 -1.28 -2.14
CA TYR A 82 -9.89 -0.66 -3.33
C TYR A 82 -11.42 -0.61 -3.21
N VAL A 83 -12.02 0.49 -3.66
CA VAL A 83 -13.47 0.69 -3.62
C VAL A 83 -14.24 -0.12 -4.66
N SER A 84 -13.55 -0.59 -5.71
CA SER A 84 -14.12 -1.46 -6.74
C SER A 84 -13.04 -2.24 -7.49
N GLN A 85 -13.41 -3.41 -8.02
CA GLN A 85 -12.53 -4.21 -8.89
C GLN A 85 -12.11 -3.43 -10.14
N GLN A 86 -12.96 -2.58 -10.70
CA GLN A 86 -12.64 -1.76 -11.88
C GLN A 86 -11.54 -0.75 -11.57
N THR A 87 -11.61 -0.11 -10.39
CA THR A 87 -10.57 0.82 -9.94
C THR A 87 -9.25 0.08 -9.73
N PHE A 88 -9.30 -1.08 -9.08
CA PHE A 88 -8.15 -1.95 -8.90
C PHE A 88 -7.51 -2.34 -10.24
N SER A 89 -8.28 -2.89 -11.18
CA SER A 89 -7.78 -3.32 -12.49
C SER A 89 -7.14 -2.18 -13.28
N ARG A 90 -7.70 -0.96 -13.22
CA ARG A 90 -7.13 0.23 -13.88
C ARG A 90 -5.79 0.61 -13.27
N VAL A 91 -5.70 0.66 -11.94
CA VAL A 91 -4.45 0.98 -11.23
C VAL A 91 -3.43 -0.11 -11.48
N PHE A 92 -3.81 -1.38 -11.33
CA PHE A 92 -2.93 -2.53 -11.56
C PHE A 92 -2.33 -2.52 -12.96
N ARG A 93 -3.15 -2.30 -13.99
CA ARG A 93 -2.68 -2.20 -15.37
C ARG A 93 -1.73 -1.04 -15.59
N ARG A 94 -1.95 0.09 -14.92
CA ARG A 94 -1.06 1.26 -15.03
C ARG A 94 0.32 0.98 -14.43
N GLU A 95 0.39 0.22 -13.33
CA GLU A 95 1.65 -0.03 -12.62
C GLU A 95 2.41 -1.28 -13.13
N PHE A 96 1.71 -2.28 -13.69
CA PHE A 96 2.32 -3.54 -14.16
C PHE A 96 2.19 -3.79 -15.66
N ASP A 97 1.62 -2.85 -16.42
CA ASP A 97 1.33 -2.96 -17.87
C ASP A 97 0.50 -4.20 -18.27
N ARG A 98 -0.23 -4.81 -17.32
CA ARG A 98 -1.00 -6.05 -17.51
C ARG A 98 -2.27 -6.03 -16.69
N THR A 99 -3.32 -6.73 -17.13
CA THR A 99 -4.53 -6.87 -16.31
C THR A 99 -4.27 -7.81 -15.12
N PRO A 100 -5.01 -7.70 -14.00
CA PRO A 100 -4.92 -8.64 -12.90
C PRO A 100 -5.10 -10.11 -13.31
N THR A 101 -6.00 -10.35 -14.28
CA THR A 101 -6.26 -11.69 -14.84
C THR A 101 -5.05 -12.20 -15.60
N ASP A 102 -4.50 -11.41 -16.53
CA ASP A 102 -3.30 -11.81 -17.30
C ASP A 102 -2.12 -12.06 -16.36
N TYR A 103 -1.96 -11.17 -15.37
CA TYR A 103 -0.92 -11.28 -14.37
C TYR A 103 -1.04 -12.57 -13.56
N ARG A 104 -2.26 -13.04 -13.24
CA ARG A 104 -2.45 -14.33 -12.54
C ARG A 104 -1.95 -15.52 -13.37
N HIS A 105 -2.29 -15.56 -14.65
CA HIS A 105 -2.09 -16.74 -15.50
C HIS A 105 -0.66 -16.92 -16.03
N GLN A 106 0.22 -15.93 -15.88
CA GLN A 106 1.58 -15.97 -16.42
C GLN A 106 2.60 -16.50 -15.41
N ALA A 107 2.37 -17.67 -14.81
CA ALA A 107 3.31 -18.27 -13.86
C ALA A 107 4.50 -18.90 -14.60
#